data_AF-A0A382KKT4-F1
#
_entry.id   AF-A0A382KKT4-F1
#
_cell.length_a   1.000
_cell.length_b   1.000
_cell.length_c   1.000
_cell.angle_alpha   90.00
_cell.angle_beta   90.00
_cell.angle_gamma   90.00
#
_symmetry.space_group_name_H-M   'P 1'
#
loop_
_entity.id
_entity.type
_entity.pdbx_description
1 polymer ?
#
loop_
_entity_poly.entity_id
_entity_poly.type
_entity_poly.pdbx_seq_one_letter_code
_entity_poly.pdbx_strand_id
1 'polypeptide(L)'
;EGEATDWERVEALVRSVFRVALEQPLLMGLLREVSRPGSPAAPRLKGAMGPLMDRAQAWMEREMDAGRMRRTDAQLVLISAYSTVVGLATEIEVLRAAGLEPTMRTVATRRRELLRFLRASLDPQR
;
A
#
# COMPACT_ATOMS: atom_id res chain seq x y z
N GLU A 1 24.94 -9.10 4.22
CA GLU A 1 24.61 -7.79 4.85
C GLU A 1 23.55 -6.96 4.09
N GLY A 2 23.06 -7.37 2.91
CA GLY A 2 22.08 -6.57 2.12
C GLY A 2 20.59 -6.79 2.39
N GLU A 3 20.19 -7.91 3.01
CA GLU A 3 18.76 -8.26 3.15
C GLU A 3 18.05 -7.51 4.27
N ALA A 4 18.76 -7.22 5.38
CA ALA A 4 18.24 -6.42 6.48
C ALA A 4 17.95 -4.97 6.04
N THR A 5 18.82 -4.41 5.20
CA THR A 5 18.71 -3.01 4.72
C THR A 5 17.58 -2.80 3.72
N ASP A 6 17.28 -3.79 2.88
CA ASP A 6 16.19 -3.67 1.90
C ASP A 6 14.81 -3.83 2.54
N TRP A 7 14.67 -4.73 3.51
CA TRP A 7 13.42 -4.83 4.27
C TRP A 7 13.15 -3.60 5.14
N GLU A 8 14.18 -3.04 5.78
CA GLU A 8 14.08 -1.79 6.53
C GLU A 8 13.55 -0.62 5.68
N ARG A 9 13.96 -0.56 4.40
CA ARG A 9 13.44 0.44 3.45
C ARG A 9 11.95 0.24 3.16
N VAL A 10 11.53 -1.01 2.90
CA VAL A 10 10.09 -1.33 2.71
C VAL A 10 9.30 -0.93 3.95
N GLU A 11 9.81 -1.26 5.14
CA GLU A 11 9.16 -0.91 6.39
C GLU A 11 9.07 0.61 6.59
N ALA A 12 10.14 1.36 6.32
CA ALA A 12 10.17 2.81 6.40
C ALA A 12 9.18 3.47 5.42
N LEU A 13 9.06 2.92 4.21
CA LEU A 13 8.11 3.38 3.19
C LEU A 13 6.66 3.16 3.65
N VAL A 14 6.33 1.96 4.13
CA VAL A 14 4.99 1.65 4.67
C VAL A 14 4.67 2.57 5.86
N ARG A 15 5.61 2.78 6.78
CA ARG A 15 5.44 3.70 7.91
C ARG A 15 5.15 5.14 7.45
N SER A 16 5.84 5.61 6.41
CA SER A 16 5.66 6.95 5.87
C SER A 16 4.32 7.13 5.17
N VAL A 17 3.89 6.15 4.39
CA VAL A 17 2.58 6.17 3.72
C VAL A 17 1.44 6.19 4.75
N PHE A 18 1.54 5.37 5.80
CA PHE A 18 0.57 5.38 6.90
C PHE A 18 0.53 6.72 7.63
N ARG A 19 1.68 7.37 7.82
CA ARG A 19 1.75 8.71 8.42
C ARG A 19 1.01 9.74 7.57
N VAL A 20 1.24 9.77 6.25
CA VAL A 20 0.52 10.67 5.34
C VAL A 20 -1.00 10.43 5.40
N ALA A 21 -1.43 9.16 5.38
CA ALA A 21 -2.84 8.81 5.45
C ALA A 21 -3.51 9.30 6.75
N LEU A 22 -2.77 9.31 7.87
CA LEU A 22 -3.23 9.81 9.16
C LEU A 22 -3.22 11.34 9.27
N GLU A 23 -2.17 11.98 8.76
CA GLU A 23 -1.99 13.43 8.84
C GLU A 23 -2.86 14.18 7.83
N GLN A 24 -3.26 13.52 6.74
CA GLN A 24 -3.99 14.13 5.63
C GLN A 24 -5.26 13.32 5.25
N PRO A 25 -6.21 13.11 6.19
CA PRO A 25 -7.40 12.29 5.93
C PRO A 25 -8.29 12.88 4.82
N LEU A 26 -8.33 14.21 4.68
CA LEU A 26 -9.07 14.89 3.60
C LEU A 26 -8.52 14.55 2.21
N LEU A 27 -7.20 14.40 2.06
CA LEU A 27 -6.60 14.00 0.78
C LEU A 27 -7.00 12.57 0.41
N MET A 28 -7.14 11.68 1.40
CA MET A 28 -7.60 10.32 1.17
C MET A 28 -9.08 10.28 0.79
N GLY A 29 -9.92 11.11 1.44
CA GLY A 29 -11.31 11.32 1.02
C GLY A 29 -11.42 11.85 -0.40
N LEU A 30 -10.60 12.85 -0.77
CA LEU A 30 -10.54 13.36 -2.14
C LEU A 30 -10.10 12.28 -3.11
N LEU A 31 -9.05 11.51 -2.78
CA LEU A 31 -8.56 10.38 -3.58
C LEU A 31 -9.70 9.39 -3.85
N ARG A 32 -10.54 9.10 -2.85
CA ARG A 32 -11.71 8.22 -2.99
C ARG A 32 -12.74 8.77 -3.97
N GLU A 33 -13.04 10.07 -3.90
CA GLU A 33 -14.00 10.73 -4.79
C GLU A 33 -13.49 10.80 -6.24
N VAL A 34 -12.21 11.14 -6.45
CA VAL A 34 -11.64 11.17 -7.81
C VAL A 34 -11.46 9.78 -8.41
N SER A 35 -11.36 8.74 -7.57
CA SER A 35 -11.30 7.34 -8.00
C SER A 35 -12.66 6.73 -8.27
N ARG A 36 -13.76 7.44 -8.00
CA ARG A 36 -15.12 6.92 -8.22
C ARG A 36 -15.36 6.65 -9.71
N PRO A 37 -15.99 5.52 -10.07
CA PRO A 37 -16.38 5.26 -11.46
C PRO A 37 -17.18 6.43 -12.05
N GLY A 38 -16.79 6.87 -13.24
CA GLY A 38 -17.42 8.01 -13.93
C GLY A 38 -16.92 9.39 -13.49
N SER A 39 -15.97 9.48 -12.55
CA SER A 39 -15.38 10.77 -12.16
C SER A 39 -14.66 11.43 -13.35
N PRO A 40 -14.93 12.72 -13.65
CA PRO A 40 -14.20 13.46 -14.68
C PRO A 40 -12.69 13.55 -14.41
N ALA A 41 -12.28 13.43 -13.14
CA ALA A 41 -10.88 13.47 -12.73
C ALA A 41 -10.17 12.11 -12.84
N ALA A 42 -10.90 11.00 -13.04
CA ALA A 42 -10.33 9.65 -13.07
C ALA A 42 -9.25 9.46 -14.15
N PRO A 43 -9.40 9.99 -15.39
CA PRO A 43 -8.34 9.87 -16.41
C PRO A 43 -7.05 10.58 -15.99
N ARG A 44 -7.15 11.73 -15.31
CA ARG A 44 -5.99 12.48 -14.80
C ARG A 44 -5.29 11.71 -13.68
N LEU A 45 -6.06 11.12 -12.76
CA LEU A 45 -5.51 10.26 -11.71
C LEU A 45 -4.79 9.05 -12.31
N LYS A 46 -5.43 8.37 -13.28
CA LYS A 46 -4.81 7.25 -14.00
C LYS A 46 -3.49 7.68 -14.66
N GLY A 47 -3.46 8.82 -15.33
CA GLY A 47 -2.26 9.37 -15.97
C GLY A 47 -1.13 9.68 -14.98
N ALA A 48 -1.47 10.14 -13.76
CA ALA A 48 -0.49 10.40 -12.72
C ALA A 48 0.03 9.12 -12.04
N MET A 49 -0.86 8.14 -11.81
CA MET A 49 -0.54 6.90 -11.10
C MET A 49 0.16 5.85 -11.98
N GLY A 50 -0.16 5.81 -13.28
CA GLY A 50 0.38 4.83 -14.22
C GLY A 50 1.91 4.73 -14.18
N PRO A 51 2.65 5.83 -14.40
CA PRO A 51 4.12 5.80 -14.35
C PRO A 51 4.71 5.43 -12.98
N LEU A 52 3.95 5.61 -11.88
CA LEU A 52 4.39 5.16 -10.56
C LEU A 52 4.24 3.65 -10.44
N MET A 53 3.11 3.11 -10.91
CA MET A 53 2.83 1.68 -10.93
C MET A 53 3.83 0.94 -11.82
N ASP A 54 4.06 1.42 -13.04
CA ASP A 54 4.97 0.79 -14.00
C ASP A 54 6.40 0.70 -13.43
N ARG A 55 6.87 1.78 -12.78
CA ARG A 55 8.20 1.78 -12.15
C ARG A 55 8.29 0.84 -10.95
N ALA A 56 7.25 0.78 -10.13
CA ALA A 56 7.21 -0.11 -8.96
C ALA A 56 7.17 -1.58 -9.40
N GLN A 57 6.34 -1.91 -10.39
CA GLN A 57 6.24 -3.25 -10.96
C GLN A 57 7.58 -3.69 -11.58
N ALA A 58 8.15 -2.87 -12.46
CA ALA A 58 9.42 -3.19 -13.10
C ALA A 58 10.57 -3.35 -12.10
N TRP A 59 10.55 -2.60 -10.98
CA TRP A 59 11.52 -2.81 -9.91
C TRP A 59 11.31 -4.16 -9.23
N MET A 60 10.08 -4.49 -8.80
CA MET A 60 9.79 -5.79 -8.18
C MET A 60 10.18 -6.96 -9.09
N GLU A 61 9.89 -6.88 -10.39
CA GLU A 61 10.28 -7.90 -11.37
C GLU A 61 11.79 -8.10 -11.42
N ARG A 62 12.59 -7.01 -11.43
CA ARG A 62 14.05 -7.12 -11.37
C ARG A 62 14.55 -7.72 -10.05
N GLU A 63 13.92 -7.39 -8.93
CA GLU A 63 14.28 -7.97 -7.62
C GLU A 63 13.95 -9.48 -7.56
N MET A 64 12.83 -9.88 -8.17
CA MET A 64 12.44 -11.28 -8.31
C MET A 64 13.41 -12.05 -9.21
N ASP A 65 13.80 -11.50 -10.35
CA ASP A 65 14.77 -12.12 -11.26
C ASP A 65 16.17 -12.24 -10.64
N ALA A 66 16.54 -11.30 -9.77
CA ALA A 66 17.78 -11.35 -9.01
C ALA A 66 17.71 -12.26 -7.76
N GLY A 67 16.57 -12.92 -7.50
CA GLY A 67 16.38 -13.81 -6.35
C GLY A 67 16.32 -13.10 -4.99
N ARG A 68 16.16 -11.77 -4.98
CA ARG A 68 16.02 -10.95 -3.75
C ARG A 68 14.58 -10.84 -3.27
N MET A 69 13.63 -11.12 -4.15
CA MET A 69 12.21 -11.26 -3.82
C MET A 69 11.67 -12.59 -4.30
N ARG A 70 10.68 -13.12 -3.58
CA ARG A 70 9.92 -14.27 -4.06
C ARG A 70 9.20 -13.96 -5.37
N ARG A 71 9.20 -14.91 -6.31
CA ARG A 71 8.35 -14.82 -7.50
C ARG A 71 6.87 -14.77 -7.11
N THR A 72 6.21 -13.69 -7.51
CA THR A 72 4.80 -13.42 -7.28
C THR A 72 4.27 -12.49 -8.36
N ASP A 73 2.97 -12.26 -8.38
CA ASP A 73 2.37 -11.25 -9.25
C ASP A 73 2.59 -9.87 -8.62
N ALA A 74 3.54 -9.10 -9.17
CA ALA A 74 3.90 -7.78 -8.65
C ALA A 74 2.72 -6.80 -8.67
N GLN A 75 1.90 -6.85 -9.72
CA GLN A 75 0.74 -5.98 -9.85
C GLN A 75 -0.28 -6.25 -8.74
N LEU A 76 -0.56 -7.52 -8.44
CA LEU A 76 -1.48 -7.88 -7.37
C LEU A 76 -0.94 -7.46 -5.99
N VAL A 77 0.35 -7.67 -5.71
CA VAL A 77 0.95 -7.24 -4.43
C VAL A 77 0.84 -5.71 -4.25
N LEU A 78 1.15 -4.93 -5.30
CA LEU A 78 1.06 -3.47 -5.26
C LEU A 78 -0.37 -2.98 -5.05
N ILE A 79 -1.34 -3.57 -5.76
CA ILE A 79 -2.77 -3.22 -5.60
C ILE A 79 -3.28 -3.60 -4.21
N SER A 80 -2.90 -4.77 -3.67
CA SER A 80 -3.25 -5.17 -2.30
C SER A 80 -2.71 -4.21 -1.25
N ALA A 81 -1.45 -3.77 -1.39
CA ALA A 81 -0.86 -2.79 -0.49
C ALA A 81 -1.55 -1.42 -0.58
N TYR A 82 -1.77 -0.92 -1.80
CA TYR A 82 -2.52 0.32 -2.05
C TYR A 82 -3.91 0.27 -1.41
N SER A 83 -4.66 -0.80 -1.65
CA SER A 83 -6.04 -0.95 -1.17
C SER A 83 -6.09 -0.98 0.35
N THR A 84 -5.10 -1.61 1.00
CA THR A 84 -5.00 -1.65 2.47
C THR A 84 -4.80 -0.25 3.07
N VAL A 85 -3.95 0.57 2.45
CA VAL A 85 -3.69 1.95 2.89
C VAL A 85 -4.90 2.85 2.66
N VAL A 86 -5.48 2.81 1.46
CA VAL A 86 -6.63 3.66 1.13
C VAL A 86 -7.86 3.26 1.93
N GLY A 87 -8.12 1.96 2.08
CA GLY A 87 -9.24 1.44 2.88
C GLY A 87 -9.16 1.90 4.33
N LEU A 88 -7.96 1.89 4.94
CA LEU A 88 -7.76 2.41 6.30
C LEU A 88 -8.23 3.87 6.45
N ALA A 89 -7.91 4.72 5.47
CA ALA A 89 -8.17 6.14 5.58
C ALA A 89 -9.57 6.55 5.14
N THR A 90 -10.25 5.72 4.34
CA THR A 90 -11.49 6.12 3.64
C THR A 90 -12.71 5.30 4.04
N GLU A 91 -12.54 4.15 4.69
CA GLU A 91 -13.63 3.23 5.04
C GLU A 91 -13.96 3.26 6.54
N ILE A 92 -14.01 4.46 7.13
CA ILE A 92 -14.22 4.66 8.58
C ILE A 92 -15.51 3.96 9.06
N GLU A 93 -16.61 4.08 8.32
CA GLU A 93 -17.88 3.46 8.73
C GLU A 93 -17.84 1.93 8.61
N VAL A 94 -17.08 1.37 7.67
CA VAL A 94 -16.87 -0.09 7.58
C VAL A 94 -16.05 -0.58 8.77
N LEU A 95 -15.06 0.19 9.21
CA LEU A 95 -14.28 -0.12 10.41
C LEU A 95 -15.18 -0.09 11.65
N ARG A 96 -16.00 0.93 11.82
CA ARG A 96 -16.96 1.00 12.94
C ARG A 96 -17.96 -0.14 12.91
N ALA A 97 -18.50 -0.49 11.74
CA ALA A 97 -19.39 -1.64 11.58
C ALA A 97 -18.73 -2.97 11.97
N ALA A 98 -17.41 -3.09 11.80
CA ALA A 98 -16.61 -4.24 12.24
C ALA A 98 -16.20 -4.15 13.73
N GLY A 99 -16.70 -3.18 14.50
CA GLY A 99 -16.34 -2.96 15.90
C GLY A 99 -14.94 -2.36 16.10
N LEU A 100 -14.33 -1.83 15.03
CA LEU A 100 -13.03 -1.21 15.08
C LEU A 100 -13.17 0.31 15.10
N GLU A 101 -12.90 0.91 16.26
CA GLU A 101 -12.78 2.37 16.34
C GLU A 101 -11.53 2.84 15.57
N PRO A 102 -11.58 3.97 14.84
CA PRO A 102 -10.47 4.54 14.08
C PRO A 102 -9.44 5.20 15.02
N THR A 103 -8.85 4.39 15.89
CA THR A 103 -7.84 4.80 16.87
C THR A 103 -6.43 4.58 16.33
N MET A 104 -5.44 5.24 16.96
CA MET A 104 -4.02 5.00 16.69
C MET A 104 -3.64 3.51 16.85
N ARG A 105 -4.32 2.78 17.74
CA ARG A 105 -4.11 1.34 17.94
C ARG A 105 -4.53 0.53 16.72
N THR A 106 -5.73 0.80 16.19
CA THR A 106 -6.26 0.15 14.98
C THR A 106 -5.34 0.39 13.79
N VAL A 107 -4.85 1.61 13.65
CA VAL A 107 -3.92 1.97 12.57
C VAL A 107 -2.58 1.25 12.72
N ALA A 108 -2.02 1.21 13.92
CA ALA A 108 -0.78 0.48 14.19
C ALA A 108 -0.93 -1.02 13.90
N THR A 109 -2.08 -1.62 14.25
CA THR A 109 -2.39 -3.02 13.92
C THR A 109 -2.44 -3.25 12.42
N ARG A 110 -3.18 -2.41 11.67
CA ARG A 110 -3.27 -2.52 10.20
C ARG A 110 -1.91 -2.35 9.52
N ARG A 111 -1.08 -1.44 10.00
CA ARG A 111 0.30 -1.28 9.52
C ARG A 111 1.11 -2.57 9.72
N ARG A 112 1.02 -3.20 10.90
CA ARG A 112 1.69 -4.47 11.17
C ARG A 112 1.16 -5.59 10.27
N GLU A 113 -0.15 -5.65 10.01
CA GLU A 113 -0.69 -6.64 9.08
C GLU A 113 -0.21 -6.43 7.65
N LEU A 114 -0.14 -5.18 7.17
CA LEU A 114 0.40 -4.91 5.84
C LEU A 114 1.87 -5.33 5.75
N LEU A 115 2.68 -5.01 6.77
CA LEU A 115 4.08 -5.45 6.82
C LEU A 115 4.19 -6.98 6.85
N ARG A 116 3.34 -7.68 7.62
CA ARG A 116 3.28 -9.15 7.60
C ARG A 116 2.91 -9.69 6.22
N PHE A 117 1.89 -9.12 5.58
CA PHE A 117 1.48 -9.50 4.23
C PHE A 117 2.62 -9.29 3.23
N LEU A 118 3.28 -8.13 3.25
CA LEU A 118 4.39 -7.83 2.35
C LEU A 118 5.59 -8.74 2.61
N ARG A 119 5.95 -8.98 3.87
CA ARG A 119 7.02 -9.91 4.25
C ARG A 119 6.69 -11.30 3.69
N ALA A 120 5.50 -11.80 3.99
CA ALA A 120 5.04 -13.08 3.50
C ALA A 120 4.86 -13.11 1.98
N SER A 121 4.76 -11.98 1.30
CA SER A 121 4.61 -11.90 -0.17
C SER A 121 5.93 -11.87 -0.91
N LEU A 122 6.96 -11.29 -0.28
CA LEU A 122 8.22 -10.93 -0.92
C LEU A 122 9.44 -11.71 -0.41
N ASP A 123 9.34 -12.37 0.75
CA ASP A 123 10.45 -13.12 1.35
C ASP A 123 10.94 -14.24 0.40
N PRO A 124 12.17 -14.16 -0.12
CA PRO A 124 12.69 -15.10 -1.12
C PRO A 124 12.89 -16.51 -0.57
N GLN A 125 12.93 -16.70 0.76
CA GLN A 125 13.13 -18.00 1.39
C GLN A 125 11.83 -18.80 1.59
N ARG A 126 10.69 -18.24 1.18
CA ARG A 126 9.36 -18.77 1.47
C ARG A 126 8.65 -19.36 0.26
#